data_AF-A0A1B4XD88-F1
#
_entry.id   AF-A0A1B4XD88-F1
#
_cell.length_a   1.000
_cell.length_b   1.000
_cell.length_c   1.000
_cell.angle_alpha   90.00
_cell.angle_beta   90.00
_cell.angle_gamma   90.00
#
_symmetry.space_group_name_H-M   'P 1'
#
loop_
_entity.id
_entity.type
_entity.pdbx_description
1 polymer ?
#
loop_
_entity_poly.entity_id
_entity_poly.type
_entity_poly.pdbx_seq_one_letter_code
_entity_poly.pdbx_strand_id
1 'polypeptide(L)'
;MQREKPTKRLQFLFGLAAVWLVVAALLILQLWPDLPKTDLGWFLLVVVGPPAYVAGEGFFGWLFSEKHGKEISTKQFSWLRVALAFVVVAVVFGLSIVVSSILKQ
;
A
#
# COMPACT_ATOMS: atom_id res chain seq x y z
N MET A 1 32.69 23.09 -21.15
CA MET A 1 31.35 22.52 -20.84
C MET A 1 31.50 21.60 -19.63
N GLN A 2 31.41 22.15 -18.42
CA GLN A 2 31.59 21.38 -17.18
C GLN A 2 30.33 20.53 -16.95
N ARG A 3 30.44 19.20 -16.99
CA ARG A 3 29.36 18.31 -16.55
C ARG A 3 29.26 18.43 -15.05
N GLU A 4 28.29 19.19 -14.56
CA GLU A 4 27.97 19.22 -13.14
C GLU A 4 27.65 17.79 -12.70
N LYS A 5 28.46 17.26 -11.77
CA LYS A 5 28.22 15.92 -11.23
C LYS A 5 26.90 15.98 -10.47
N PRO A 6 25.88 15.18 -10.83
CA PRO A 6 24.62 15.19 -10.12
C PRO A 6 24.93 14.88 -8.66
N THR A 7 24.54 15.81 -7.78
CA THR A 7 24.73 15.66 -6.35
C THR A 7 24.07 14.36 -5.90
N LYS A 8 24.64 13.65 -4.92
CA LYS A 8 24.11 12.35 -4.45
C LYS A 8 22.60 12.40 -4.12
N ARG A 9 22.12 13.58 -3.69
CA ARG A 9 20.68 13.84 -3.47
C ARG A 9 19.86 13.74 -4.74
N LEU A 10 20.34 14.31 -5.85
CA LEU A 10 19.63 14.29 -7.13
C LEU A 10 19.53 12.86 -7.68
N GLN A 11 20.63 12.10 -7.60
CA GLN A 11 20.62 10.67 -7.98
C GLN A 11 19.63 9.86 -7.13
N PHE A 12 19.56 10.14 -5.83
CA PHE A 12 18.59 9.50 -4.93
C PHE A 12 17.14 9.84 -5.30
N LEU A 13 16.84 11.12 -5.57
CA LEU A 13 15.50 11.54 -5.98
C LEU A 13 15.07 10.88 -7.30
N PHE A 14 15.96 10.80 -8.29
CA PHE A 14 15.69 10.09 -9.54
C PHE A 14 15.49 8.59 -9.33
N GLY A 15 16.29 7.96 -8.46
CA GLY A 15 16.13 6.56 -8.10
C GLY A 15 14.78 6.29 -7.43
N LEU A 16 14.40 7.14 -6.46
CA LEU A 16 13.12 7.03 -5.77
C LEU A 16 11.95 7.24 -6.74
N ALA A 17 12.02 8.23 -7.63
CA ALA A 17 11.00 8.47 -8.65
C ALA A 17 10.87 7.28 -9.62
N ALA A 18 11.99 6.67 -10.03
CA ALA A 18 11.96 5.50 -10.90
C ALA A 18 11.27 4.31 -10.23
N VAL A 19 11.62 4.01 -8.97
CA VAL A 19 10.95 2.96 -8.19
C VAL A 19 9.46 3.26 -8.03
N TRP A 20 9.12 4.52 -7.76
CA TRP A 20 7.73 4.94 -7.63
C TRP A 20 6.91 4.70 -8.89
N LEU A 21 7.45 5.05 -10.06
CA LEU A 21 6.80 4.81 -11.34
C LEU A 21 6.62 3.33 -11.65
N VAL A 22 7.60 2.49 -11.29
CA VAL A 22 7.49 1.04 -11.46
C VAL A 22 6.34 0.48 -10.61
N VAL A 23 6.24 0.87 -9.34
CA VAL A 23 5.14 0.44 -8.46
C VAL A 23 3.79 0.91 -8.99
N ALA A 24 3.69 2.18 -9.41
CA ALA A 24 2.46 2.71 -10.01
C ALA A 24 2.07 1.93 -11.28
N ALA A 25 3.01 1.62 -12.17
CA ALA A 25 2.77 0.83 -13.37
C ALA A 25 2.27 -0.59 -13.05
N LEU A 26 2.83 -1.24 -12.03
CA LEU A 26 2.38 -2.55 -11.56
C LEU A 26 0.94 -2.50 -11.01
N LEU A 27 0.59 -1.45 -10.26
CA LEU A 27 -0.77 -1.27 -9.76
C LEU A 27 -1.78 -1.03 -10.89
N ILE A 28 -1.41 -0.24 -11.90
CA ILE A 28 -2.24 -0.05 -13.11
C ILE A 28 -2.46 -1.39 -13.81
N LEU A 29 -1.40 -2.18 -13.97
CA LEU A 29 -1.48 -3.50 -14.62
C LEU A 29 -2.35 -4.48 -13.80
N GLN A 30 -2.28 -4.42 -12.47
CA GLN A 30 -3.06 -5.26 -11.57
C GLN A 30 -4.55 -4.88 -11.55
N LEU A 31 -4.88 -3.61 -11.72
CA LEU A 31 -6.25 -3.09 -11.78
C LEU A 31 -6.86 -3.18 -13.18
N TRP A 32 -6.12 -3.68 -14.16
CA TRP A 32 -6.65 -3.92 -15.50
C TRP A 32 -7.68 -5.06 -15.47
N PRO A 33 -8.87 -4.94 -16.09
CA PRO A 33 -9.34 -3.85 -16.96
C PRO A 33 -10.15 -2.74 -16.24
N ASP A 34 -10.41 -2.91 -14.95
CA ASP A 34 -11.20 -1.98 -14.11
C ASP A 34 -10.39 -0.75 -13.69
N LEU A 35 -9.88 -0.02 -14.68
CA LEU A 35 -9.12 1.21 -14.47
C LEU A 35 -10.02 2.36 -13.99
N PRO A 36 -9.48 3.28 -13.17
CA PRO A 36 -10.23 4.45 -12.74
C PRO A 36 -10.64 5.30 -13.95
N LYS A 37 -11.91 5.69 -13.99
CA LYS A 37 -12.49 6.52 -15.05
C LYS A 37 -12.45 8.02 -14.73
N THR A 38 -12.05 8.38 -13.51
CA THR A 38 -12.04 9.75 -13.00
C THR A 38 -10.62 10.22 -12.71
N ASP A 39 -10.36 11.51 -12.92
CA ASP A 39 -9.05 12.13 -12.66
C ASP A 39 -8.60 11.97 -11.20
N LEU A 40 -9.57 12.05 -10.27
CA LEU A 40 -9.33 11.81 -8.85
C LEU A 40 -8.94 10.35 -8.58
N GLY A 41 -9.52 9.39 -9.30
CA GLY A 41 -9.15 7.98 -9.22
C GLY A 41 -7.73 7.71 -9.70
N TRP A 42 -7.29 8.37 -10.77
CA TRP A 42 -5.91 8.33 -11.23
C TRP A 42 -4.94 8.96 -10.24
N PHE A 43 -5.31 10.11 -9.66
CA PHE A 43 -4.51 10.75 -8.62
C PHE A 43 -4.33 9.84 -7.40
N LEU A 44 -5.41 9.23 -6.90
CA LEU A 44 -5.35 8.26 -5.80
C LEU A 44 -4.48 7.05 -6.16
N LEU A 45 -4.62 6.50 -7.36
CA LEU A 45 -3.85 5.34 -7.79
C LEU A 45 -2.35 5.65 -7.85
N VAL A 46 -1.94 6.81 -8.37
CA VAL A 46 -0.52 7.14 -8.56
C VAL A 46 0.13 7.73 -7.31
N VAL A 47 -0.60 8.51 -6.51
CA VAL A 47 -0.07 9.19 -5.33
C VAL A 47 -0.26 8.35 -4.07
N VAL A 48 -1.43 7.74 -3.88
CA VAL A 48 -1.76 6.97 -2.68
C VAL A 48 -1.48 5.48 -2.88
N GLY A 49 -1.61 4.97 -4.11
CA GLY A 49 -1.36 3.56 -4.43
C GLY A 49 0.03 3.08 -4.05
N PRO A 50 1.14 3.72 -4.48
CA PRO A 50 2.48 3.25 -4.15
C PRO A 50 2.80 3.28 -2.65
N PRO A 51 2.47 4.35 -1.88
CA PRO A 51 2.57 4.33 -0.43
C PRO A 51 1.75 3.21 0.22
N ALA A 52 0.50 3.04 -0.21
CA ALA A 52 -0.38 2.00 0.32
C ALA A 52 0.14 0.59 0.01
N TYR A 53 0.73 0.39 -1.17
CA TYR A 53 1.35 -0.86 -1.58
C TYR A 53 2.58 -1.17 -0.73
N VAL A 54 3.49 -0.20 -0.56
CA VAL A 54 4.67 -0.36 0.30
C VAL A 54 4.27 -0.59 1.76
N ALA A 55 3.25 0.11 2.26
CA ALA A 55 2.72 -0.10 3.60
C ALA A 55 2.07 -1.48 3.75
N GLY A 56 1.34 -1.94 2.73
CA GLY A 56 0.73 -3.27 2.69
C GLY A 56 1.78 -4.37 2.70
N GLU A 57 2.78 -4.31 1.81
CA GLU A 57 3.92 -5.23 1.78
C GLU A 57 4.66 -5.25 3.12
N GLY A 58 4.89 -4.08 3.73
CA GLY A 58 5.49 -3.99 5.07
C GLY A 58 4.63 -4.63 6.16
N PHE A 59 3.32 -4.37 6.14
CA PHE A 59 2.37 -4.92 7.11
C PHE A 59 2.20 -6.42 6.95
N PHE A 60 2.02 -6.94 5.74
CA PHE A 60 1.90 -8.36 5.46
C PHE A 60 3.22 -9.08 5.65
N GLY A 61 4.34 -8.48 5.26
CA GLY A 61 5.68 -8.98 5.57
C GLY A 61 5.94 -9.08 7.07
N TRP A 62 5.42 -8.12 7.86
CA TRP A 62 5.44 -8.20 9.31
C TRP A 62 4.49 -9.29 9.85
N LEU A 63 3.24 -9.32 9.37
CA LEU A 63 2.18 -10.24 9.82
C LEU A 63 2.52 -11.70 9.54
N PHE A 64 3.10 -11.99 8.37
CA PHE A 64 3.48 -13.33 7.92
C PHE A 64 4.94 -13.67 8.22
N SER A 65 5.68 -12.81 8.91
CA SER A 65 7.05 -13.11 9.31
C SER A 65 7.08 -14.34 10.22
N GLU A 66 7.84 -15.37 9.82
CA GLU A 66 8.00 -16.63 10.58
C GLU A 66 8.46 -16.40 12.03
N LYS A 67 9.15 -15.30 12.31
CA LYS A 67 9.57 -14.89 13.65
C LYS A 67 8.39 -14.53 14.56
N HIS A 68 7.36 -13.88 14.02
CA HIS A 68 6.18 -13.45 14.79
C HIS A 68 5.11 -14.55 14.88
N GLY A 69 4.99 -15.40 13.86
CA GLY A 69 4.08 -16.56 13.89
C GLY A 69 4.41 -17.55 15.02
N LYS A 70 5.69 -17.70 15.37
CA LYS A 70 6.13 -18.57 16.48
C LYS A 70 5.82 -18.01 17.88
N GLU A 71 5.92 -16.70 18.09
CA GLU A 71 5.54 -16.06 19.37
C GLU A 71 4.02 -16.03 19.57
N ILE A 72 3.27 -15.92 18.48
CA ILE A 72 1.80 -15.91 18.49
C ILE A 72 1.22 -17.31 18.80
N SER A 73 1.89 -18.39 18.42
CA SER A 73 1.38 -19.76 18.57
C SER A 73 1.50 -20.31 20.01
N THR A 74 2.34 -19.72 20.86
CA THR A 74 2.70 -20.33 22.16
C THR A 74 2.00 -19.78 23.40
N LYS A 75 1.09 -18.80 23.29
CA LYS A 75 0.28 -18.34 24.44
C LYS A 75 -1.22 -18.21 24.14
N GLN A 76 -1.97 -18.76 25.10
CA GLN A 76 -3.42 -18.88 25.26
C GLN A 76 -4.28 -17.84 24.53
N PHE A 77 -5.41 -18.31 23.99
CA PHE A 77 -6.50 -17.55 23.37
C PHE A 77 -6.69 -16.16 24.01
N SER A 78 -6.18 -15.13 23.35
CA SER A 78 -6.26 -13.76 23.82
C SER A 78 -7.38 -13.04 23.08
N TRP A 79 -8.38 -12.58 23.84
CA TRP A 79 -9.48 -11.71 23.38
C TRP A 79 -8.99 -10.51 22.56
N LEU A 80 -7.75 -10.08 22.81
CA LEU A 80 -7.07 -9.01 22.09
C LEU A 80 -6.88 -9.31 20.60
N ARG A 81 -6.72 -10.58 20.19
CA ARG A 81 -6.72 -10.99 18.76
C ARG A 81 -8.09 -10.86 18.12
N VAL A 82 -9.13 -11.22 18.86
CA VAL A 82 -10.51 -11.13 18.35
C VAL A 82 -10.86 -9.66 18.18
N ALA A 83 -10.51 -8.81 19.16
CA ALA A 83 -10.66 -7.36 19.05
C ALA A 83 -9.85 -6.78 17.87
N LEU A 84 -8.60 -7.20 17.69
CA LEU A 84 -7.76 -6.76 16.57
C LEU A 84 -8.37 -7.19 15.21
N ALA A 85 -8.80 -8.45 15.09
CA ALA A 85 -9.47 -8.94 13.88
C ALA A 85 -10.77 -8.17 13.62
N PHE A 86 -11.52 -7.85 14.66
CA PHE A 86 -12.75 -7.06 14.54
C PHE A 86 -12.49 -5.63 14.09
N VAL A 87 -11.44 -4.99 14.61
CA VAL A 87 -11.00 -3.65 14.16
C VAL A 87 -10.56 -3.69 12.70
N VAL A 88 -9.77 -4.69 12.31
CA VAL A 88 -9.35 -4.86 10.90
C VAL A 88 -10.56 -5.04 9.99
N VAL A 89 -11.52 -5.90 10.38
CA VAL A 89 -12.77 -6.08 9.62
C VAL A 89 -13.56 -4.79 9.56
N ALA A 90 -13.73 -4.05 10.66
CA ALA A 90 -14.46 -2.79 10.68
C ALA A 90 -13.81 -1.70 9.80
N VAL A 91 -12.48 -1.62 9.79
CA VAL A 91 -11.72 -0.70 8.93
C VAL A 91 -11.90 -1.07 7.47
N VAL A 92 -11.76 -2.36 7.12
CA VAL A 92 -11.98 -2.85 5.76
C VAL A 92 -13.42 -2.59 5.31
N PHE A 93 -14.40 -2.90 6.16
CA PHE A 93 -15.81 -2.68 5.85
C PHE A 93 -16.15 -1.20 5.70
N GLY A 94 -15.62 -0.34 6.57
CA GLY A 94 -15.77 1.11 6.48
C GLY A 94 -15.15 1.68 5.19
N LEU A 95 -13.94 1.24 4.86
CA LEU A 95 -13.28 1.61 3.59
C LEU A 95 -14.08 1.12 2.39
N SER A 96 -14.58 -0.12 2.41
CA SER A 96 -15.44 -0.64 1.34
C SER A 96 -16.73 0.15 1.17
N ILE A 97 -17.35 0.62 2.25
CA ILE A 97 -18.55 1.47 2.18
C ILE A 97 -18.22 2.84 1.59
N VAL A 98 -17.12 3.46 1.99
CA VAL A 98 -16.68 4.75 1.45
C VAL A 98 -16.32 4.63 -0.03
N VAL A 99 -15.61 3.58 -0.41
CA VAL A 99 -15.30 3.27 -1.81
C VAL A 99 -16.58 3.02 -2.61
N SER A 100 -17.53 2.27 -2.05
CA SER A 100 -18.83 2.02 -2.68
C SER A 100 -19.69 3.28 -2.82
N SER A 101 -19.62 4.22 -1.88
CA SER A 101 -20.37 5.48 -1.98
C SER A 101 -19.79 6.41 -3.03
N ILE A 102 -18.46 6.43 -3.19
CA ILE A 102 -17.76 7.18 -4.24
C ILE A 102 -18.02 6.59 -5.62
N LEU A 103 -18.12 5.25 -5.74
CA LEU A 103 -18.41 4.55 -7.00
C LEU A 103 -19.87 4.67 -7.48
N LYS A 104 -20.80 5.05 -6.59
CA LYS A 104 -22.22 5.21 -6.91
C LYS A 104 -22.61 6.64 -7.31
N GLN A 105 -21.70 7.61 -7.19
CA GLN A 105 -21.85 8.96 -7.76
C GLN A 105 -21.38 8.99 -9.22
#